data_AF-A0A962YA29-F1
#
_entry.id   AF-A0A962YA29-F1
#
_cell.length_a   1.000
_cell.length_b   1.000
_cell.length_c   1.000
_cell.angle_alpha   90.00
_cell.angle_beta   90.00
_cell.angle_gamma   90.00
#
_symmetry.space_group_name_H-M   'P 1'
#
loop_
_entity.id
_entity.type
_entity.pdbx_description
1 polymer ?
#
loop_
_entity_poly.entity_id
_entity_poly.type
_entity_poly.pdbx_seq_one_letter_code
_entity_poly.pdbx_strand_id
1 'polypeptide(L)'
;MIKIDPRKLAWTLLGLAILYGGYDWWIHRPLQQPPGILVAESPQQTVLQQAQPWTHKDYLIKPLAQYQLQARVLGRETYRFDATADLSPLDLALGWGPLSDSAVLEQIE
;
A
#
# COMPACT_ATOMS: atom_id res chain seq x y z
N MET A 1 37.05 9.79 -25.59
CA MET A 1 36.41 8.53 -25.16
C MET A 1 36.75 8.31 -23.68
N ILE A 2 35.79 8.55 -22.77
CA ILE A 2 36.02 8.40 -21.33
C ILE A 2 36.11 6.90 -21.02
N LYS A 3 37.30 6.40 -20.66
CA LYS A 3 37.47 5.03 -20.16
C LYS A 3 37.09 5.02 -18.68
N ILE A 4 35.95 4.42 -18.35
CA ILE A 4 35.54 4.20 -16.95
C ILE A 4 36.16 2.89 -16.47
N ASP A 5 36.83 2.93 -15.33
CA ASP A 5 37.37 1.73 -14.66
C ASP A 5 36.20 0.86 -14.16
N PRO A 6 36.10 -0.41 -14.58
CA PRO A 6 35.00 -1.29 -14.19
C PRO A 6 34.89 -1.47 -12.67
N ARG A 7 36.00 -1.37 -11.92
CA ARG A 7 35.97 -1.46 -10.45
C ARG A 7 35.33 -0.23 -9.83
N LYS A 8 35.67 0.97 -10.34
CA LYS A 8 35.06 2.22 -9.87
C LYS A 8 33.57 2.24 -10.18
N LEU A 9 33.19 1.81 -11.38
CA LEU A 9 31.78 1.67 -11.76
C LEU A 9 31.02 0.72 -10.83
N ALA A 10 31.60 -0.44 -10.51
CA ALA A 10 30.99 -1.41 -9.60
C ALA A 10 30.75 -0.83 -8.20
N TRP A 11 31.73 -0.13 -7.62
CA TRP A 11 31.58 0.51 -6.32
C TRP A 11 30.55 1.64 -6.33
N THR A 12 30.49 2.42 -7.42
CA THR A 12 29.46 3.46 -7.57
C THR A 12 28.06 2.85 -7.64
N LEU A 13 27.86 1.79 -8.42
CA LEU A 13 26.56 1.10 -8.50
C LEU A 13 26.16 0.48 -7.16
N LEU A 14 27.10 -0.12 -6.44
CA LEU A 14 26.84 -0.67 -5.10
C LEU A 14 26.43 0.44 -4.13
N GLY A 15 27.15 1.57 -4.12
CA GLY A 15 26.81 2.72 -3.30
C GLY A 15 25.40 3.25 -3.60
N LEU A 16 25.04 3.36 -4.89
CA LEU A 16 23.69 3.75 -5.30
C LEU A 16 22.63 2.76 -4.87
N ALA A 17 22.88 1.45 -4.98
CA ALA A 17 21.95 0.41 -4.54
C ALA A 17 21.71 0.47 -3.02
N ILE A 18 22.75 0.68 -2.21
CA ILE A 18 22.64 0.83 -0.76
C ILE A 18 21.85 2.10 -0.41
N LEU A 19 22.15 3.23 -1.05
CA LEU A 19 21.43 4.48 -0.83
C LEU A 19 19.95 4.35 -1.20
N TYR A 20 19.65 3.71 -2.34
CA TYR A 20 18.28 3.45 -2.76
C TYR A 20 17.56 2.54 -1.77
N GLY A 21 18.16 1.42 -1.36
CA GLY A 21 17.56 0.49 -0.41
C GLY A 21 17.32 1.13 0.97
N GLY A 22 18.27 1.93 1.45
CA GLY A 22 18.11 2.67 2.71
C GLY A 22 17.03 3.75 2.63
N TYR A 23 16.95 4.46 1.51
CA TYR A 23 15.87 5.42 1.25
C TYR A 23 14.51 4.73 1.19
N ASP A 24 14.39 3.64 0.44
CA ASP A 24 13.16 2.85 0.29
C ASP A 24 12.66 2.32 1.65
N TRP A 25 13.55 1.73 2.44
CA TRP A 25 13.22 1.29 3.80
C TRP A 25 12.75 2.44 4.69
N TRP A 26 13.41 3.60 4.62
CA TRP A 26 13.05 4.76 5.43
C TRP A 26 11.65 5.31 5.11
N ILE A 27 11.29 5.38 3.83
CA ILE A 27 9.98 5.92 3.40
C ILE A 27 8.84 4.93 3.62
N HIS A 28 9.12 3.61 3.62
CA HIS A 28 8.11 2.56 3.77
C HIS A 28 8.00 1.99 5.18
N ARG A 29 8.72 2.54 6.16
CA ARG A 29 8.63 2.07 7.54
C ARG A 29 7.20 2.19 8.09
N PRO A 30 6.69 1.18 8.81
CA PRO A 30 5.38 1.26 9.43
C PRO A 30 5.36 2.38 10.48
N LEU A 31 4.26 3.14 10.50
CA LEU A 31 4.01 4.11 11.56
C LEU A 31 3.62 3.34 12.83
N GLN A 32 4.45 3.42 13.86
CA GLN A 32 4.12 2.87 15.17
C GLN A 32 3.02 3.72 15.81
N GLN A 33 1.90 3.08 16.14
CA GLN A 33 0.82 3.69 16.92
C GLN A 33 0.86 3.12 18.34
N PRO A 34 0.68 3.93 19.38
CA PRO A 34 0.63 3.42 20.74
C PRO A 34 -0.60 2.50 20.93
N PRO A 35 -0.53 1.51 21.84
CA PRO A 35 -1.65 0.66 22.19
C PRO A 35 -2.90 1.43 22.63
N GLY A 36 -4.07 0.84 22.42
CA GLY A 36 -5.37 1.39 22.85
C GLY A 36 -5.97 2.48 21.95
N ILE A 37 -5.30 2.85 20.84
CA ILE A 37 -5.94 3.65 19.79
C ILE A 37 -6.82 2.73 18.97
N LEU A 38 -8.14 2.86 19.14
CA LEU A 38 -9.13 2.08 18.43
C LEU A 38 -9.86 2.92 17.39
N VAL A 39 -10.01 2.35 16.21
CA VAL A 39 -11.00 2.78 15.23
C VAL A 39 -12.30 2.05 15.55
N ALA A 40 -13.18 2.69 16.31
CA ALA A 40 -14.35 2.02 16.88
C ALA A 40 -15.41 1.62 15.85
N GLU A 41 -15.58 2.41 14.80
CA GLU A 41 -16.65 2.21 13.82
C GLU A 41 -16.27 1.15 12.78
N SER A 42 -17.22 0.26 12.46
CA SER A 42 -17.07 -0.65 11.33
C SER A 42 -17.30 0.08 10.01
N PRO A 43 -16.68 -0.37 8.90
CA PRO A 43 -16.91 0.20 7.59
C PRO A 43 -18.39 0.24 7.21
N GLN A 44 -18.85 1.40 6.77
CA GLN A 44 -20.21 1.58 6.27
C GLN A 44 -20.22 1.36 4.75
N GLN A 45 -21.06 0.43 4.30
CA GLN A 45 -21.25 0.14 2.88
C GLN A 45 -22.68 0.54 2.46
N THR A 46 -22.79 1.34 1.42
CA THR A 46 -24.08 1.72 0.82
C THR A 46 -24.15 1.20 -0.61
N VAL A 47 -25.14 0.35 -0.91
CA VAL A 47 -25.35 -0.18 -2.27
C VAL A 47 -25.83 0.92 -3.19
N LEU A 48 -25.23 1.03 -4.37
CA LEU A 48 -25.62 2.02 -5.37
C LEU A 48 -26.64 1.41 -6.34
N GLN A 49 -27.88 1.87 -6.28
CA GLN A 49 -28.99 1.31 -7.08
C GLN A 49 -28.96 1.72 -8.55
N GLN A 50 -28.48 2.94 -8.85
CA GLN A 50 -28.48 3.52 -10.20
C GLN A 50 -27.13 4.17 -10.51
N ALA A 51 -26.06 3.43 -10.22
CA ALA A 51 -24.71 3.88 -10.46
C ALA A 51 -24.40 3.83 -11.97
N GLN A 52 -23.97 4.95 -12.55
CA GLN A 52 -23.57 4.99 -13.95
C GLN A 52 -22.20 4.34 -14.11
N PRO A 53 -22.05 3.33 -14.99
CA PRO A 53 -20.73 2.80 -15.33
C PRO A 53 -19.85 3.86 -15.97
N TRP A 54 -18.54 3.73 -15.80
CA TRP A 54 -17.58 4.60 -16.47
C TRP A 54 -16.42 3.80 -17.04
N THR A 55 -15.82 4.30 -18.11
CA THR A 55 -14.63 3.69 -18.70
C THR A 55 -13.39 4.22 -17.99
N HIS A 56 -12.52 3.31 -17.55
CA HIS A 56 -11.21 3.61 -17.01
C HIS A 56 -10.16 2.74 -17.71
N LYS A 57 -9.29 3.36 -18.51
CA LYS A 57 -8.38 2.65 -19.44
C LYS A 57 -9.18 1.71 -20.35
N ASP A 58 -8.82 0.44 -20.41
CA ASP A 58 -9.48 -0.58 -21.21
C ASP A 58 -10.62 -1.29 -20.45
N TYR A 59 -11.00 -0.80 -19.27
CA TYR A 59 -12.03 -1.38 -18.42
C TYR A 59 -13.31 -0.56 -18.40
N LEU A 60 -14.45 -1.24 -18.46
CA LEU A 60 -15.75 -0.66 -18.11
C LEU A 60 -16.03 -0.98 -16.64
N ILE A 61 -15.96 0.05 -15.78
CA ILE A 61 -16.16 -0.10 -14.34
C ILE A 61 -17.63 0.10 -14.01
N LYS A 62 -18.21 -0.90 -13.33
CA LYS A 62 -19.56 -0.83 -12.78
C LYS A 62 -19.50 -0.59 -11.27
N PRO A 63 -19.83 0.62 -10.79
CA PRO A 63 -19.92 0.87 -9.35
C PRO A 63 -21.03 0.02 -8.70
N LEU A 64 -20.71 -0.68 -7.61
CA LEU A 64 -21.65 -1.53 -6.87
C LEU A 64 -22.05 -0.93 -5.51
N ALA A 65 -21.09 -0.33 -4.83
CA ALA A 65 -21.29 0.24 -3.51
C ALA A 65 -20.34 1.41 -3.26
N GLN A 66 -20.73 2.27 -2.33
CA GLN A 66 -19.87 3.26 -1.71
C GLN A 66 -19.46 2.77 -0.33
N TYR A 67 -18.19 2.99 0.01
CA TYR A 67 -17.62 2.68 1.32
C TYR A 67 -17.23 3.97 2.03
N GLN A 68 -17.56 4.07 3.31
CA GLN A 68 -17.07 5.09 4.22
C GLN A 68 -16.54 4.41 5.47
N LEU A 69 -15.27 4.65 5.78
CA LEU A 69 -14.59 4.02 6.90
C LEU A 69 -13.43 4.87 7.38
N GLN A 70 -13.21 4.81 8.69
CA GLN A 70 -11.89 5.01 9.26
C GLN A 70 -11.29 3.62 9.46
N ALA A 71 -9.99 3.45 9.27
CA ALA A 71 -9.30 2.18 9.54
C ALA A 71 -7.81 2.43 9.76
N ARG A 72 -7.14 1.49 10.42
CA ARG A 72 -5.68 1.38 10.44
C ARG A 72 -5.22 0.60 9.22
N VAL A 73 -4.20 1.10 8.52
CA VAL A 73 -3.53 0.32 7.48
C VAL A 73 -2.59 -0.67 8.17
N LEU A 74 -2.85 -1.95 7.97
CA LEU A 74 -2.06 -3.07 8.52
C LEU A 74 -1.01 -3.55 7.54
N GLY A 75 -1.33 -3.50 6.25
CA GLY A 75 -0.45 -3.99 5.20
C GLY A 75 -0.74 -3.28 3.89
N ARG A 76 0.26 -3.30 3.00
CA ARG A 76 0.21 -2.70 1.68
C ARG A 76 0.96 -3.59 0.71
N GLU A 77 0.32 -3.93 -0.40
CA GLU A 77 0.96 -4.63 -1.52
C GLU A 77 0.91 -3.76 -2.77
N THR A 78 1.99 -3.75 -3.55
CA THR A 78 2.07 -2.91 -4.76
C THR A 78 2.36 -3.77 -5.97
N TYR A 79 1.34 -3.86 -6.81
CA TYR A 79 1.27 -4.68 -8.00
C TYR A 79 1.80 -3.88 -9.21
N ARG A 80 2.74 -4.46 -9.96
CA ARG A 80 3.42 -3.81 -11.10
C ARG A 80 3.50 -4.63 -12.37
N PHE A 81 3.37 -5.95 -12.28
CA PHE A 81 3.68 -6.89 -13.38
C PHE A 81 2.52 -7.81 -13.74
N ASP A 82 1.47 -7.82 -12.93
CA ASP A 82 0.23 -8.52 -13.14
C ASP A 82 -0.68 -7.76 -14.08
N ALA A 83 -1.50 -8.49 -14.84
CA ALA A 83 -2.39 -7.92 -15.84
C ALA A 83 -3.42 -6.95 -15.25
N THR A 84 -3.73 -7.10 -13.96
CA THR A 84 -4.71 -6.27 -13.23
C THR A 84 -4.09 -5.09 -12.49
N ALA A 85 -2.75 -4.98 -12.42
CA ALA A 85 -2.07 -3.86 -11.78
C ALA A 85 -2.40 -2.52 -12.42
N ASP A 86 -2.77 -2.52 -13.69
CA ASP A 86 -3.19 -1.30 -14.35
C ASP A 86 -4.55 -0.79 -13.83
N LEU A 87 -5.41 -1.65 -13.31
CA LEU A 87 -6.68 -1.31 -12.69
C LEU A 87 -6.58 -1.12 -11.17
N SER A 88 -5.92 -2.06 -10.47
CA SER A 88 -5.71 -2.03 -9.02
C SER A 88 -4.22 -2.21 -8.68
N PRO A 89 -3.41 -1.14 -8.79
CA PRO A 89 -1.95 -1.22 -8.54
C PRO A 89 -1.60 -1.35 -7.05
N LEU A 90 -2.57 -1.18 -6.16
CA LEU A 90 -2.34 -1.03 -4.73
C LEU A 90 -3.46 -1.69 -3.95
N ASP A 91 -3.09 -2.66 -3.13
CA ASP A 91 -4.01 -3.30 -2.19
C ASP A 91 -3.62 -2.94 -0.76
N LEU A 92 -4.64 -2.69 0.07
CA LEU A 92 -4.49 -2.34 1.47
C LEU A 92 -5.20 -3.36 2.34
N ALA A 93 -4.49 -3.89 3.33
CA ALA A 93 -5.10 -4.60 4.44
C ALA A 93 -5.50 -3.57 5.51
N LEU A 94 -6.80 -3.51 5.82
CA LEU A 94 -7.37 -2.51 6.72
C LEU A 94 -7.92 -3.16 8.00
N GLY A 95 -7.62 -2.59 9.16
CA GLY A 95 -8.08 -3.01 10.48
C GLY A 95 -8.95 -1.97 11.17
N TRP A 96 -10.00 -2.43 11.84
CA TRP A 96 -10.88 -1.63 12.71
C TRP A 96 -11.25 -2.43 13.96
N GLY A 97 -11.85 -1.78 14.95
CA GLY A 97 -12.11 -2.37 16.26
C GLY A 97 -10.82 -2.94 16.85
N PRO A 98 -10.83 -4.18 17.39
CA PRO A 98 -9.61 -4.81 17.93
C PRO A 98 -8.45 -4.90 16.93
N LEU A 99 -8.71 -5.00 15.61
CA LEU A 99 -7.67 -5.06 14.58
C LEU A 99 -6.96 -3.72 14.35
N SER A 100 -7.43 -2.63 14.99
CA SER A 100 -6.71 -1.36 14.97
C SER A 100 -5.76 -1.19 16.17
N ASP A 101 -5.87 -2.03 17.21
CA ASP A 101 -5.04 -1.94 18.41
C ASP A 101 -3.67 -2.57 18.22
N SER A 102 -2.61 -1.81 18.50
CA SER A 102 -1.24 -2.35 18.49
C SER A 102 -1.06 -3.51 19.47
N ALA A 103 -1.71 -3.49 20.64
CA ALA A 103 -1.57 -4.58 21.62
C ALA A 103 -2.17 -5.91 21.14
N VAL A 104 -3.14 -5.88 20.22
CA VAL A 104 -3.71 -7.07 19.59
C VAL A 104 -2.82 -7.53 18.45
N LEU A 105 -2.35 -6.60 17.61
CA LEU A 105 -1.50 -6.91 16.45
C LEU A 105 -0.16 -7.55 16.88
N GLU A 106 0.46 -7.08 17.96
CA GLU A 106 1.70 -7.65 18.51
C GLU A 106 1.60 -9.13 18.92
N GLN A 107 0.38 -9.68 19.06
CA GLN A 107 0.18 -11.09 19.43
C GLN A 107 -0.02 -12.01 18.22
N ILE A 108 -0.25 -11.45 17.03
CA ILE A 108 -0.62 -12.20 15.82
C ILE A 108 0.29 -11.95 14.61
N GLU A 109 1.18 -10.96 14.70
CA GLU A 109 2.34 -10.79 13.81
C GLU A 109 3.49 -11.71 14.24
#